data_AF-A0A2A4QPA9-F1
#
_entry.id   AF-A0A2A4QPA9-F1
#
_cell.length_a   1.000
_cell.length_b   1.000
_cell.length_c   1.000
_cell.angle_alpha   90.00
_cell.angle_beta   90.00
_cell.angle_gamma   90.00
#
_symmetry.space_group_name_H-M   'P 1'
#
loop_
_entity.id
_entity.type
_entity.pdbx_description
1 polymer ?
#
loop_
_entity_poly.entity_id
_entity_poly.type
_entity_poly.pdbx_seq_one_letter_code
_entity_poly.pdbx_strand_id
1 'polypeptide(L)' 'MMKMLKHKGYFGSIEASIEDNCLFGKLEFISPLINYEGETI' A
#
# COMPACT_ATOMS: atom_id res chain seq x y z
N MET A 1 2.74 -9.58 15.75
CA MET A 1 1.84 -10.18 14.73
C MET A 1 1.39 -9.08 13.81
N MET A 2 1.63 -9.20 12.50
CA MET A 2 1.06 -8.28 11.51
C MET A 2 -0.46 -8.45 11.49
N LYS A 3 -1.22 -7.38 11.75
CA LYS A 3 -2.67 -7.40 11.60
C LYS A 3 -3.00 -7.14 10.14
N MET A 4 -3.55 -8.16 9.48
CA MET A 4 -4.09 -8.02 8.13
C MET A 4 -5.39 -7.20 8.19
N LEU A 5 -5.42 -6.10 7.45
CA LEU A 5 -6.58 -5.22 7.34
C LEU A 5 -7.31 -5.50 6.02
N LYS A 6 -8.64 -5.49 6.08
CA LYS A 6 -9.50 -5.55 4.90
C LYS A 6 -10.31 -4.27 4.80
N HIS A 7 -10.13 -3.51 3.72
CA HIS A 7 -10.87 -2.27 3.46
C HIS A 7 -11.20 -2.15 1.98
N LYS A 8 -12.48 -1.84 1.66
CA LYS A 8 -12.98 -1.67 0.28
C LYS A 8 -12.59 -2.83 -0.68
N GLY A 9 -12.57 -4.06 -0.16
CA GLY A 9 -12.22 -5.25 -0.94
C GLY A 9 -10.72 -5.50 -1.07
N TYR A 10 -9.86 -4.60 -0.58
CA TYR A 10 -8.41 -4.78 -0.58
C TYR A 10 -7.90 -5.30 0.75
N PHE A 11 -6.79 -6.02 0.69
CA PHE A 11 -6.03 -6.48 1.85
C PHE A 11 -4.75 -5.66 1.98
N GLY A 12 -4.38 -5.31 3.21
CA GLY A 12 -3.15 -4.60 3.46
C GLY A 12 -2.63 -4.79 4.87
N SER A 13 -1.43 -4.27 5.09
CA SER A 13 -0.75 -4.19 6.38
C SER A 13 -0.71 -2.73 6.85
N ILE A 14 -0.63 -2.54 8.16
CA ILE A 14 -0.33 -1.24 8.77
C ILE A 14 0.67 -1.42 9.90
N GLU A 15 1.61 -0.50 9.97
CA GLU A 15 2.69 -0.41 10.94
C GLU A 15 2.90 1.04 11.35
N ALA A 16 3.49 1.26 12.52
CA ALA A 16 3.81 2.59 13.03
C ALA A 16 5.32 2.75 13.12
N SER A 17 5.88 3.72 12.41
CA SER A 17 7.26 4.18 12.60
C SER A 17 7.24 5.26 13.68
N ILE A 18 7.84 4.95 14.83
CA ILE A 18 7.98 5.93 15.93
C ILE A 18 9.04 6.96 15.58
N GLU A 19 10.12 6.54 14.92
CA GLU A 19 11.23 7.40 14.50
C GLU A 19 10.76 8.47 13.50
N ASP A 20 9.98 8.05 12.51
CA ASP A 20 9.43 8.96 11.48
C ASP A 20 8.08 9.57 11.90
N ASN A 21 7.58 9.22 13.09
CA ASN A 21 6.26 9.60 13.61
C ASN A 21 5.12 9.44 12.58
N CYS A 22 5.09 8.31 11.87
CA CYS A 22 4.12 8.06 10.81
C CYS A 22 3.59 6.62 10.81
N LEU A 23 2.44 6.42 10.18
CA LEU A 23 1.91 5.09 9.87
C LEU A 23 2.26 4.74 8.42
N PHE A 24 2.72 3.53 8.20
CA PHE A 24 3.05 3.01 6.87
C PHE A 24 2.50 1.59 6.71
N GLY A 25 2.52 1.09 5.50
CA GLY A 25 1.97 -0.23 5.21
C GLY A 25 1.96 -0.53 3.72
N LYS A 26 1.51 -1.73 3.39
CA LYS A 26 1.51 -2.20 2.01
C LYS A 26 0.15 -2.79 1.65
N LEU A 27 -0.24 -2.59 0.40
CA LEU A 27 -1.37 -3.29 -0.20
C LEU A 27 -0.89 -4.68 -0.65
N GLU A 28 -1.49 -5.72 -0.09
CA GLU A 28 -1.10 -7.10 -0.33
C GLU A 28 -2.01 -7.74 -1.39
N PHE A 29 -1.49 -8.75 -2.09
CA PHE A 29 -2.23 -9.53 -3.08
C PHE A 29 -2.83 -8.71 -4.23
N ILE A 30 -2.20 -7.57 -4.54
CA ILE A 30 -2.49 -6.76 -5.72
C ILE A 30 -1.36 -6.90 -6.73
N SER A 31 -1.72 -6.98 -8.02
CA SER A 31 -0.77 -6.75 -9.10
C SER A 31 -0.78 -5.25 -9.40
N PRO A 32 0.27 -4.49 -9.04
CA PRO A 32 0.33 -3.09 -9.42
C PRO A 32 0.49 -3.03 -10.94
N LEU A 33 -0.58 -2.70 -11.64
CA LEU A 33 -0.50 -2.28 -13.03
C LEU A 33 0.03 -0.85 -13.01
N ILE A 34 1.35 -0.68 -13.12
CA ILE A 34 1.94 0.65 -13.34
C ILE A 34 1.63 1.03 -14.78
N ASN A 35 0.49 1.68 -14.99
CA ASN A 35 0.19 2.34 -16.25
C ASN A 35 1.00 3.62 -16.32
N TYR A 36 1.94 3.67 -17.28
CA TYR A 36 2.61 4.90 -17.66
C TYR A 36 2.07 5.26 -19.04
N GLU A 37 1.14 6.22 -19.09
CA GLU A 37 0.65 6.79 -20.34
C GLU A 37 1.45 8.07 -20.61
N GLY A 38 2.21 8.07 -21.70
CA GLY A 38 2.91 9.24 -22.21
C GLY A 38 2.19 9.75 -23.45
N GLU A 39 1.77 11.01 -23.43
CA GLU A 39 1.02 11.58 -24.55
C GLU A 39 1.96 12.07 -25.67
N THR A 40 3.17 12.57 -25.38
CA THR A 40 4.21 12.96 -26.36
C THR A 40 5.61 13.12 -25.71
N ILE A 41 6.68 13.18 -26.54
CA ILE A 41 8.08 13.51 -26.16
C ILE A 41 8.22 15.03 -26.00
#